data_AF-A0A821DLL1-F1
#
_entry.id   AF-A0A821DLL1-F1
#
_cell.length_a   1.000
_cell.length_b   1.000
_cell.length_c   1.000
_cell.angle_alpha   90.00
_cell.angle_beta   90.00
_cell.angle_gamma   90.00
#
_symmetry.space_group_name_H-M   'P 1'
#
loop_
_entity.id
_entity.type
_entity.pdbx_description
1 polymer ?
#
loop_
_entity_poly.entity_id
_entity_poly.type
_entity_poly.pdbx_seq_one_letter_code
_entity_poly.pdbx_strand_id
1 'polypeptide(L)'
;MPILPPIQSKSDEIINILLLGESGVGKSTFINALVNYLKFKTLKEAENNPIVLIPVSFMIMTGDNFEEHLVKFEGSNFFSNEDHNHLGQSVTQHCKSYVFTLTDGESRGRKLRIIDTPGIGDTRDSSQDDANLQHILSYINNLTHLNAVCILLKPNNKIESVSKYPMIESQMAAIREWHKHMTKYYEYEVST
;
A
#
# COMPACT_ATOMS: atom_id res chain seq x y z
N MET A 1 -16.05 -18.13 -42.75
CA MET A 1 -16.05 -17.01 -41.79
C MET A 1 -15.28 -17.45 -40.56
N PRO A 2 -14.25 -16.71 -40.11
CA PRO A 2 -13.58 -17.05 -38.86
C PRO A 2 -14.56 -16.79 -37.71
N ILE A 3 -14.70 -17.79 -36.84
CA ILE A 3 -15.52 -17.71 -35.64
C ILE A 3 -14.78 -16.78 -34.69
N LEU A 4 -15.35 -15.61 -34.41
CA LEU A 4 -14.83 -14.72 -33.38
C LEU A 4 -14.85 -15.46 -32.05
N PRO A 5 -13.77 -15.39 -31.23
CA PRO A 5 -13.80 -15.98 -29.90
C PRO A 5 -14.95 -15.36 -29.10
N PRO A 6 -15.59 -16.13 -28.19
CA PRO A 6 -16.66 -15.61 -27.37
C PRO A 6 -16.15 -14.40 -26.61
N ILE A 7 -16.93 -13.32 -26.61
CA ILE A 7 -16.68 -12.13 -25.80
C ILE A 7 -16.57 -12.61 -24.35
N GLN A 8 -15.33 -12.70 -23.83
CA GLN A 8 -15.10 -12.99 -22.44
C GLN A 8 -15.79 -11.89 -21.64
N SER A 9 -16.83 -12.26 -20.89
CA SER A 9 -17.42 -11.37 -19.90
C SER A 9 -16.28 -10.91 -18.99
N LYS A 10 -16.00 -9.61 -18.99
CA LYS A 10 -14.99 -8.97 -18.13
C LYS A 10 -15.18 -9.55 -16.72
N SER A 11 -14.21 -10.34 -16.26
CA SER A 11 -14.25 -10.97 -14.95
C SER A 11 -14.46 -9.92 -13.86
N ASP A 12 -15.02 -10.29 -12.71
CA ASP A 12 -14.98 -9.48 -11.49
C ASP A 12 -13.51 -9.26 -11.08
N GLU A 13 -12.83 -8.34 -11.77
CA GLU A 13 -11.40 -8.13 -11.69
C GLU A 13 -11.09 -7.46 -10.36
N ILE A 14 -10.36 -8.18 -9.51
CA ILE A 14 -9.86 -7.66 -8.24
C ILE A 14 -8.56 -6.91 -8.51
N ILE A 15 -8.52 -5.63 -8.19
CA ILE A 15 -7.34 -4.80 -8.29
C ILE A 15 -6.48 -5.06 -7.04
N ASN A 16 -5.33 -5.71 -7.21
CA ASN A 16 -4.38 -6.02 -6.15
C ASN A 16 -3.28 -4.94 -6.07
N ILE A 17 -3.24 -4.21 -4.96
CA ILE A 17 -2.22 -3.19 -4.68
C ILE A 17 -1.40 -3.63 -3.46
N LEU A 18 -0.08 -3.76 -3.63
CA LEU A 18 0.87 -4.02 -2.55
C LEU A 18 1.35 -2.72 -1.94
N LEU A 19 1.26 -2.56 -0.61
CA LEU A 19 1.87 -1.44 0.09
C LEU A 19 3.28 -1.82 0.53
N LEU A 20 4.26 -0.95 0.30
CA LEU A 20 5.62 -1.08 0.78
C LEU A 20 6.07 0.21 1.45
N GLY A 21 7.05 0.10 2.34
CA GLY A 21 7.68 1.25 2.98
C GLY A 21 8.20 0.89 4.35
N GLU A 22 9.04 1.77 4.90
CA GLU A 22 9.74 1.52 6.15
C GLU A 22 8.80 1.27 7.34
N SER A 23 9.33 0.63 8.38
CA SER A 23 8.62 0.52 9.66
C SER A 23 8.25 1.91 10.18
N GLY A 24 6.99 2.06 10.60
CA GLY A 24 6.45 3.34 11.07
C GLY A 24 6.20 4.41 9.99
N VAL A 25 6.26 4.09 8.69
CA VAL A 25 5.97 5.08 7.62
C VAL A 25 4.48 5.45 7.51
N GLY A 26 3.59 4.67 8.13
CA GLY A 26 2.14 4.93 8.14
C GLY A 26 1.30 4.08 7.18
N LYS A 27 1.75 2.87 6.79
CA LYS A 27 0.96 1.94 5.94
C LYS A 27 -0.42 1.62 6.52
N SER A 28 -0.49 1.16 7.77
CA SER A 28 -1.76 0.91 8.47
C SER A 28 -2.64 2.15 8.58
N THR A 29 -2.03 3.31 8.88
CA THR A 29 -2.73 4.61 8.94
C THR A 29 -3.33 4.99 7.59
N PHE A 30 -2.60 4.77 6.50
CA PHE A 30 -3.09 5.00 5.14
C PHE A 30 -4.29 4.11 4.81
N ILE A 31 -4.26 2.83 5.19
CA ILE A 31 -5.41 1.93 4.99
C ILE A 31 -6.64 2.42 5.78
N ASN A 32 -6.47 2.81 7.04
CA ASN A 32 -7.56 3.38 7.84
C ASN A 32 -8.13 4.65 7.19
N ALA A 33 -7.28 5.55 6.71
CA ALA A 33 -7.72 6.75 5.99
C ALA A 33 -8.48 6.40 4.71
N LEU A 34 -7.98 5.44 3.93
CA LEU A 34 -8.62 4.97 2.69
C LEU A 34 -10.01 4.38 2.96
N VAL A 35 -10.18 3.61 4.03
CA VAL A 35 -11.50 3.04 4.39
C VAL A 35 -12.51 4.15 4.67
N ASN A 36 -12.11 5.18 5.41
CA ASN A 36 -12.98 6.32 5.68
C ASN A 36 -13.31 7.08 4.40
N TYR A 37 -12.32 7.30 3.53
CA TYR A 37 -12.51 7.94 2.23
C TYR A 37 -13.48 7.16 1.32
N LEU A 38 -13.39 5.83 1.30
CA LEU A 38 -14.25 4.98 0.49
C LEU A 38 -15.68 4.88 1.04
N LYS A 39 -15.86 4.98 2.36
CA LYS A 39 -17.18 4.83 2.99
C LYS A 39 -17.98 6.13 3.02
N PHE A 40 -17.33 7.23 3.40
CA PHE A 40 -18.03 8.47 3.73
C PHE A 40 -18.00 9.45 2.58
N LYS A 41 -19.11 10.16 2.37
CA LYS A 41 -19.20 11.15 1.28
C LYS A 41 -18.46 12.43 1.62
N THR A 42 -18.33 12.74 2.91
CA THR A 42 -17.70 13.97 3.39
C THR A 42 -16.80 13.70 4.58
N LEU A 43 -15.78 14.53 4.75
CA LEU A 43 -14.89 14.47 5.91
C LEU A 43 -15.68 14.63 7.23
N LYS A 44 -16.64 15.55 7.28
CA LYS A 44 -17.50 15.78 8.46
C LYS A 44 -18.27 14.52 8.88
N GLU A 45 -18.71 13.71 7.93
CA GLU A 45 -19.38 12.44 8.23
C GLU A 45 -18.40 11.44 8.84
N ALA A 46 -17.19 11.35 8.27
CA ALA A 46 -16.12 10.49 8.78
C ALA A 46 -15.63 10.91 10.17
N GLU A 47 -15.54 12.21 10.46
CA GLU A 47 -15.14 12.74 11.77
C GLU A 47 -16.11 12.33 12.89
N ASN A 48 -17.41 12.27 12.59
CA ASN A 48 -18.42 11.91 13.57
C ASN A 48 -18.48 10.40 13.84
N ASN A 49 -18.11 9.57 12.86
CA ASN A 49 -18.21 8.11 12.96
C ASN A 49 -17.02 7.41 12.27
N PRO A 50 -15.77 7.66 12.69
CA PRO A 50 -14.60 7.15 11.98
C PRO A 50 -14.55 5.62 12.04
N ILE A 51 -14.13 5.00 10.94
CA ILE A 51 -13.77 3.58 10.94
C ILE A 51 -12.29 3.42 11.23
N VAL A 52 -11.99 2.62 12.24
CA VAL A 52 -10.65 2.12 12.53
C VAL A 52 -10.64 0.63 12.25
N LEU A 53 -10.08 0.23 11.12
CA LEU A 53 -10.00 -1.17 10.69
C LEU A 53 -8.79 -1.87 11.30
N ILE A 54 -7.68 -1.14 11.38
CA ILE A 54 -6.42 -1.60 11.91
C ILE A 54 -6.14 -0.74 13.15
N PRO A 55 -5.91 -1.32 14.34
CA PRO A 55 -5.40 -0.54 15.46
C PRO A 55 -4.16 0.25 14.99
N VAL A 56 -3.96 1.47 15.45
CA VAL A 56 -2.72 2.21 15.16
C VAL A 56 -2.36 3.07 16.35
N SER A 57 -1.06 3.21 16.61
CA SER A 57 -0.55 4.13 17.60
C SER A 57 0.63 4.91 17.05
N PHE A 58 0.61 6.23 17.22
CA PHE A 58 1.70 7.10 16.79
C PHE A 58 1.71 8.39 17.62
N MET A 59 2.89 8.99 17.73
CA MET A 59 3.08 10.27 18.42
C MET A 59 2.78 11.42 17.46
N ILE A 60 2.03 12.41 17.92
CA ILE A 60 1.86 13.70 17.24
C ILE A 60 2.38 14.82 18.14
N MET A 61 2.88 15.88 17.51
CA MET A 61 3.23 17.12 18.22
C MET A 61 2.06 18.08 18.10
N THR A 62 1.58 18.64 19.21
CA THR A 62 0.51 19.66 19.18
C THR A 62 0.92 20.94 19.87
N GLY A 63 0.29 22.03 19.42
CA GLY A 63 0.53 23.39 19.92
C GLY A 63 1.91 23.94 19.58
N ASP A 64 2.10 25.21 19.95
CA ASP A 64 3.38 25.92 19.74
C ASP A 64 4.49 25.44 20.70
N ASN A 65 4.09 24.71 21.75
CA ASN A 65 5.00 24.20 22.78
C ASN A 65 5.56 22.80 22.46
N PHE A 66 5.27 22.24 21.28
CA PHE A 66 5.75 20.92 20.88
C PHE A 66 5.37 19.84 21.90
N GLU A 67 4.12 19.85 22.38
CA GLU A 67 3.68 18.83 23.31
C GLU A 67 3.47 17.51 22.56
N GLU A 68 4.09 16.45 23.11
CA GLU A 68 4.03 15.10 22.58
C GLU A 68 2.72 14.42 23.02
N HIS A 69 1.87 14.06 22.06
CA HIS A 69 0.64 13.32 22.30
C HIS A 69 0.67 11.95 21.64
N LEU A 70 0.46 10.91 22.45
CA LEU A 70 0.26 9.56 21.94
C LEU A 70 -1.18 9.42 21.44
N VAL A 71 -1.32 9.32 20.12
CA VAL A 71 -2.59 8.97 19.49
C VAL A 71 -2.69 7.45 19.45
N LYS A 72 -3.81 6.93 19.93
CA LYS A 72 -4.17 5.52 19.88
C LYS A 72 -5.56 5.37 19.30
N PHE A 73 -5.64 4.61 18.21
CA PHE A 73 -6.89 4.16 17.64
C PHE A 73 -6.96 2.65 17.84
N GLU A 74 -7.95 2.18 18.58
CA GLU A 74 -8.17 0.75 18.81
C GLU A 74 -9.11 0.20 17.72
N GLY A 75 -8.78 -0.97 17.18
CA GLY A 75 -9.61 -1.66 16.18
C GLY A 75 -10.67 -2.54 16.83
N SER A 76 -11.71 -2.92 16.08
CA SER A 76 -12.85 -3.70 16.58
C SER A 76 -12.58 -5.21 16.76
N ASN A 77 -11.39 -5.73 16.44
CA ASN A 77 -11.07 -7.16 16.49
C ASN A 77 -9.71 -7.46 17.14
N PHE A 78 -9.72 -8.35 18.15
CA PHE A 78 -8.61 -8.77 19.02
C PHE A 78 -7.56 -9.72 18.40
N PHE A 79 -7.41 -9.77 17.07
CA PHE A 79 -6.33 -10.54 16.45
C PHE A 79 -5.16 -9.60 16.13
N SER A 80 -4.22 -9.47 17.08
CA SER A 80 -3.07 -8.57 16.99
C SER A 80 -2.05 -9.07 15.97
N ASN A 81 -2.25 -8.72 14.69
CA ASN A 81 -1.18 -8.77 13.67
C ASN A 81 -0.20 -7.58 13.81
N GLU A 82 -0.33 -6.82 14.90
CA GLU A 82 0.50 -5.67 15.21
C GLU A 82 1.26 -5.90 16.51
N ASP A 83 2.57 -5.67 16.47
CA ASP A 83 3.41 -5.59 17.67
C ASP A 83 3.96 -4.17 17.83
N HIS A 84 3.64 -3.57 18.97
CA HIS A 84 4.06 -2.22 19.35
C HIS A 84 5.10 -2.22 20.48
N ASN A 85 5.51 -3.40 20.97
CA ASN A 85 6.37 -3.53 22.15
C ASN A 85 7.85 -3.24 21.87
N HIS A 86 8.24 -3.13 20.61
CA HIS A 86 9.62 -3.05 20.19
C HIS A 86 9.87 -1.88 19.23
N LEU A 87 10.49 -0.82 19.75
CA LEU A 87 10.84 0.37 18.97
C LEU A 87 11.74 0.01 17.77
N GLY A 88 11.27 0.30 16.56
CA GLY A 88 12.02 0.04 15.32
C GLY A 88 11.65 -1.26 14.60
N GLN A 89 10.94 -2.18 15.27
CA GLN A 89 10.39 -3.34 14.59
C GLN A 89 9.26 -2.95 13.65
N SER A 90 9.03 -3.77 12.62
CA SER A 90 7.80 -3.67 11.86
C SER A 90 6.61 -3.80 12.81
N VAL A 91 5.65 -2.88 12.71
CA VAL A 91 4.39 -2.97 13.46
C VAL A 91 3.59 -4.16 12.93
N THR A 92 3.34 -4.21 11.62
CA THR A 92 2.70 -5.34 10.95
C THR A 92 3.62 -6.56 10.93
N GLN A 93 3.20 -7.68 11.50
CA GLN A 93 4.03 -8.91 11.60
C GLN A 93 3.96 -9.78 10.34
N HIS A 94 2.77 -9.90 9.75
CA HIS A 94 2.55 -10.69 8.53
C HIS A 94 1.74 -9.92 7.49
N CYS A 95 1.96 -10.24 6.21
CA CYS A 95 1.17 -9.68 5.12
C CYS A 95 -0.32 -9.95 5.31
N LYS A 96 -1.15 -8.93 5.12
CA LYS A 96 -2.60 -9.03 5.31
C LYS A 96 -3.34 -8.29 4.20
N SER A 97 -4.35 -8.96 3.65
CA SER A 97 -5.21 -8.38 2.61
C SER A 97 -6.47 -7.76 3.19
N TYR A 98 -6.79 -6.57 2.73
CA TYR A 98 -8.03 -5.85 2.99
C TYR A 98 -8.75 -5.66 1.67
N VAL A 99 -9.96 -6.22 1.54
CA VAL A 99 -10.74 -6.18 0.30
C VAL A 99 -11.91 -5.21 0.45
N PHE A 100 -11.95 -4.22 -0.44
CA PHE A 100 -12.98 -3.19 -0.51
C PHE A 100 -13.79 -3.36 -1.80
N THR A 101 -15.09 -3.11 -1.73
CA THR A 101 -15.95 -3.05 -2.92
C THR A 101 -16.04 -1.59 -3.36
N LEU A 102 -15.56 -1.30 -4.57
CA LEU A 102 -15.67 0.02 -5.20
C LEU A 102 -17.02 0.08 -5.93
N THR A 103 -17.94 0.88 -5.41
CA THR A 103 -19.23 1.15 -6.05
C THR A 103 -19.17 2.52 -6.74
N ASP A 104 -19.34 2.55 -8.05
CA ASP A 104 -19.44 3.78 -8.86
C ASP A 104 -20.90 4.14 -9.21
N GLY A 105 -21.87 3.50 -8.53
CA GLY A 105 -23.29 3.65 -8.79
C GLY A 105 -23.86 2.60 -9.76
N GLU A 106 -23.04 1.72 -10.35
CA GLU A 106 -23.50 0.59 -11.15
C GLU A 106 -23.71 -0.71 -10.33
N SER A 107 -24.48 -1.64 -10.90
CA SER A 107 -24.89 -2.91 -10.25
C SER A 107 -23.76 -3.95 -10.05
N ARG A 108 -22.56 -3.71 -10.61
CA ARG A 108 -21.38 -4.57 -10.43
C ARG A 108 -20.18 -3.76 -9.97
N GLY A 109 -19.91 -3.76 -8.67
CA GLY A 109 -18.75 -3.10 -8.09
C GLY A 109 -17.45 -3.86 -8.34
N ARG A 110 -16.36 -3.13 -8.63
CA ARG A 110 -14.99 -3.68 -8.71
C ARG A 110 -14.47 -3.98 -7.31
N LYS A 111 -13.60 -4.98 -7.16
CA LYS A 111 -12.95 -5.26 -5.87
C LYS A 111 -11.56 -4.64 -5.85
N LEU A 112 -11.20 -3.99 -4.75
CA LEU A 112 -9.87 -3.47 -4.47
C LEU A 112 -9.28 -4.25 -3.31
N ARG A 113 -8.17 -4.95 -3.52
CA ARG A 113 -7.39 -5.60 -2.47
C ARG A 113 -6.16 -4.76 -2.18
N ILE A 114 -6.10 -4.19 -0.98
CA ILE A 114 -4.89 -3.60 -0.43
C ILE A 114 -4.17 -4.65 0.39
N ILE A 115 -2.91 -4.92 0.04
CA ILE A 115 -2.04 -5.87 0.74
C ILE A 115 -1.11 -5.05 1.62
N ASP A 116 -1.39 -5.06 2.93
CA ASP A 116 -0.49 -4.52 3.93
C ASP A 116 0.69 -5.48 4.14
N THR A 117 1.89 -4.93 4.32
CA THR A 117 3.11 -5.71 4.50
C THR A 117 3.84 -5.29 5.76
N PRO A 118 4.69 -6.17 6.32
CA PRO A 118 5.73 -5.73 7.23
C PRO A 118 6.55 -4.58 6.65
N GLY A 119 7.05 -3.69 7.51
CA GLY A 119 8.00 -2.66 7.16
C GLY A 119 9.33 -3.23 6.70
N ILE A 120 9.97 -2.53 5.76
CA ILE A 120 11.31 -2.84 5.24
C ILE A 120 12.32 -1.87 5.86
N GLY A 121 13.51 -2.31 6.25
CA GLY A 121 14.51 -1.44 6.89
C GLY A 121 14.41 -1.45 8.41
N ASP A 122 14.10 -2.62 9.00
CA ASP A 122 14.09 -2.85 10.44
C ASP A 122 15.55 -2.79 10.95
N THR A 123 15.93 -1.70 11.60
CA THR A 123 17.33 -1.28 11.82
C THR A 123 18.07 -2.04 12.92
N ARG A 124 18.02 -3.38 12.96
CA ARG A 124 18.83 -4.15 13.92
C ARG A 124 19.59 -5.32 13.30
N ASP A 125 19.11 -5.93 12.21
CA ASP A 125 19.81 -7.00 11.49
C ASP A 125 19.28 -7.13 10.04
N SER A 126 20.19 -7.22 9.06
CA SER A 126 19.89 -7.57 7.67
C SER A 126 19.05 -8.85 7.52
N SER A 127 19.16 -9.79 8.47
CA SER A 127 18.42 -11.05 8.43
C SER A 127 16.89 -10.89 8.55
N GLN A 128 16.42 -9.87 9.28
CA GLN A 128 14.99 -9.62 9.46
C GLN A 128 14.37 -9.01 8.21
N ASP A 129 15.09 -8.12 7.52
CA ASP A 129 14.65 -7.55 6.25
C ASP A 129 14.53 -8.63 5.17
N ASP A 130 15.48 -9.56 5.11
CA ASP A 130 15.43 -10.71 4.20
C ASP A 130 14.22 -11.61 4.50
N ALA A 131 13.95 -11.89 5.79
CA ALA A 131 12.77 -12.65 6.19
C ALA A 131 11.47 -11.93 5.79
N ASN A 132 11.38 -10.62 6.06
CA ASN A 132 10.22 -9.80 5.67
C ASN A 132 10.00 -9.81 4.15
N LEU A 133 11.07 -9.67 3.36
CA LEU A 133 11.01 -9.75 1.90
C LEU A 133 10.57 -11.14 1.42
N GLN A 134 11.10 -12.23 2.00
CA GLN A 134 10.67 -13.59 1.66
C GLN A 134 9.19 -13.81 1.98
N HIS A 135 8.71 -13.30 3.11
CA HIS A 135 7.28 -13.35 3.46
C HIS A 135 6.41 -12.60 2.45
N ILE A 136 6.84 -11.40 2.03
CA ILE A 136 6.14 -10.61 1.01
C ILE A 136 6.11 -11.36 -0.33
N LEU A 137 7.25 -11.88 -0.79
CA LEU A 137 7.36 -12.63 -2.04
C LEU A 137 6.49 -13.90 -2.02
N SER A 138 6.53 -14.66 -0.93
CA SER A 138 5.66 -15.82 -0.74
C SER A 138 4.18 -15.45 -0.79
N TYR A 139 3.80 -14.33 -0.17
CA TYR A 139 2.41 -13.85 -0.19
C TYR A 139 1.94 -13.51 -1.60
N ILE A 140 2.72 -12.71 -2.35
CA ILE A 140 2.33 -12.27 -3.69
C ILE A 140 2.36 -13.41 -4.72
N ASN A 141 3.20 -14.43 -4.51
CA ASN A 141 3.22 -15.63 -5.37
C ASN A 141 1.92 -16.44 -5.32
N ASN A 142 1.11 -16.28 -4.26
CA ASN A 142 -0.22 -16.89 -4.17
C ASN A 142 -1.32 -16.07 -4.86
N LEU A 143 -0.99 -14.93 -5.46
CA LEU A 143 -1.92 -14.08 -6.21
C LEU A 143 -1.84 -14.42 -7.70
N THR A 144 -2.98 -14.33 -8.40
CA THR A 144 -3.00 -14.55 -9.86
C THR A 144 -2.32 -13.42 -10.63
N HIS A 145 -2.32 -12.21 -10.06
CA HIS A 145 -1.70 -11.02 -10.62
C HIS A 145 -1.51 -9.95 -9.53
N LEU A 146 -0.59 -9.01 -9.78
CA LEU A 146 -0.42 -7.80 -9.00
C LEU A 146 -0.59 -6.60 -9.94
N ASN A 147 -1.48 -5.67 -9.60
CA ASN A 147 -1.78 -4.52 -10.47
C ASN A 147 -0.88 -3.33 -10.18
N ALA A 148 -0.55 -3.09 -8.91
CA ALA A 148 0.30 -1.97 -8.52
C ALA A 148 1.10 -2.25 -7.24
N VAL A 149 2.22 -1.54 -7.13
CA VAL A 149 3.01 -1.40 -5.90
C VAL A 149 2.96 0.06 -5.47
N CYS A 150 2.48 0.32 -4.26
CA CYS A 150 2.44 1.65 -3.65
C CYS A 150 3.55 1.74 -2.61
N ILE A 151 4.51 2.65 -2.82
CA ILE A 151 5.64 2.84 -1.93
C ILE A 151 5.39 4.10 -1.10
N LEU A 152 5.25 3.93 0.22
CA LEU A 152 5.08 5.01 1.17
C LEU A 152 6.45 5.45 1.69
N LEU A 153 6.66 6.76 1.72
CA LEU A 153 7.88 7.41 2.18
C LEU A 153 7.55 8.42 3.28
N LYS A 154 8.42 8.53 4.29
CA LYS A 154 8.33 9.62 5.27
C LYS A 154 8.59 10.95 4.54
N PRO A 155 8.00 12.08 4.97
CA PRO A 155 8.11 13.37 4.26
C PRO A 155 9.55 13.83 3.97
N ASN A 156 10.50 13.46 4.83
CA ASN A 156 11.92 13.83 4.70
C ASN A 156 12.79 12.72 4.09
N ASN A 157 12.22 11.55 3.75
CA ASN A 157 12.96 10.45 3.14
C ASN A 157 13.02 10.63 1.63
N LYS A 158 14.22 10.51 1.06
CA LYS A 158 14.40 10.47 -0.39
C LYS A 158 13.99 9.09 -0.92
N ILE A 159 13.48 9.05 -2.16
CA ILE A 159 13.23 7.79 -2.90
C ILE A 159 14.48 6.88 -2.93
N GLU A 160 15.68 7.47 -2.86
CA GLU A 160 16.96 6.78 -2.77
C GLU A 160 17.06 5.82 -1.56
N SER A 161 16.34 6.07 -0.47
CA SER A 161 16.38 5.23 0.73
C SER A 161 15.71 3.86 0.53
N VAL A 162 14.78 3.78 -0.42
CA VAL A 162 14.04 2.55 -0.77
C VAL A 162 14.50 1.92 -2.08
N SER A 163 15.31 2.61 -2.90
CA SER A 163 15.82 2.07 -4.17
C SER A 163 16.85 0.95 -3.99
N LYS A 164 17.33 0.73 -2.77
CA LYS A 164 18.24 -0.37 -2.42
C LYS A 164 17.59 -1.75 -2.41
N TYR A 165 16.25 -1.83 -2.39
CA TYR A 165 15.54 -3.10 -2.34
C TYR A 165 15.39 -3.68 -3.75
N PRO A 166 15.82 -4.93 -4.01
CA PRO A 166 15.87 -5.50 -5.36
C PRO A 166 14.56 -5.44 -6.15
N MET A 167 13.42 -5.61 -5.45
CA MET A 167 12.09 -5.54 -6.08
C MET A 167 11.75 -4.11 -6.52
N ILE A 168 12.10 -3.10 -5.71
CA ILE A 168 11.87 -1.69 -6.03
C ILE A 168 12.85 -1.25 -7.13
N GLU A 169 14.11 -1.68 -7.04
CA GLU A 169 15.10 -1.43 -8.08
C GLU A 169 14.65 -1.99 -9.43
N SER A 170 14.16 -3.23 -9.46
CA SER A 170 13.66 -3.88 -10.68
C SER A 170 12.46 -3.14 -11.27
N GLN A 171 11.50 -2.70 -10.43
CA GLN A 171 10.35 -1.91 -10.87
C GLN A 171 10.78 -0.53 -11.39
N MET A 172 11.69 0.16 -10.70
CA MET A 172 12.23 1.45 -11.12
C MET A 172 13.04 1.34 -12.41
N ALA A 173 13.79 0.25 -12.59
CA ALA A 173 14.50 -0.04 -13.84
C ALA A 173 13.51 -0.24 -14.99
N ALA A 174 12.45 -1.02 -14.78
CA ALA A 174 11.38 -1.22 -15.77
C ALA A 174 10.70 0.09 -16.13
N ILE A 175 10.37 0.95 -15.15
CA ILE A 175 9.80 2.28 -15.39
C ILE A 175 10.77 3.16 -16.21
N ARG A 176 12.06 3.16 -15.87
CA ARG A 176 13.08 3.93 -16.60
C ARG A 176 13.27 3.43 -18.03
N GLU A 177 13.26 2.12 -18.23
CA GLU A 177 13.33 1.50 -19.56
C GLU A 177 12.09 1.85 -20.39
N TRP A 178 10.91 1.74 -19.79
CA TRP A 178 9.65 2.10 -20.43
C TRP A 178 9.58 3.60 -20.75
N HIS A 179 10.08 4.47 -19.86
CA HIS A 179 10.20 5.89 -20.11
C HIS A 179 11.15 6.18 -21.29
N LYS A 180 12.34 5.57 -21.33
CA LYS A 180 13.26 5.68 -22.47
C LYS A 180 12.59 5.24 -23.77
N HIS A 181 11.83 4.15 -23.73
CA HIS A 181 11.09 3.65 -24.88
C HIS A 181 10.01 4.66 -25.33
N MET A 182 9.23 5.22 -24.39
CA MET A 182 8.25 6.26 -24.69
C MET A 182 8.88 7.53 -25.26
N THR A 183 9.95 8.05 -24.67
CA THR A 183 10.64 9.25 -25.18
C THR A 183 11.08 9.05 -26.63
N LYS A 184 11.58 7.86 -26.97
CA LYS A 184 11.96 7.51 -28.35
C LYS A 184 10.77 7.45 -29.32
N TYR A 185 9.59 7.03 -28.86
CA TYR A 185 8.38 6.97 -29.70
C TYR A 185 7.70 8.33 -29.87
N TYR A 186 7.68 9.17 -28.82
CA TYR A 186 7.02 10.48 -28.85
C TYR A 186 7.92 11.62 -29.37
N GLU A 187 9.25 11.46 -29.38
CA GLU A 187 10.15 12.41 -30.09
C GLU A 187 10.14 12.21 -31.62
N TYR A 188 9.61 11.09 -32.13
CA TYR A 188 9.54 10.81 -33.57
C TYR A 188 8.25 11.34 -34.25
N GLU A 189 7.27 11.86 -33.50
CA GLU A 189 6.05 12.47 -34.04
C GLU A 189 6.12 14.01 -34.16
N VAL A 190 7.32 14.60 -34.10
CA VAL A 190 7.53 15.99 -34.54
C VAL A 190 8.34 15.98 -35.84
N SER A 191 7.66 15.62 -36.92
CA SER A 191 8.12 15.91 -38.29
C SER A 191 7.13 16.86 -38.96
N THR A 192 7.41 18.16 -38.88
CA THR A 192 6.97 19.16 -39.86
C THR A 192 8.13 19.46 -40.80
#